data_AF-A0A0A5FX74-F1
#
_entry.id   AF-A0A0A5FX74-F1
#
_cell.length_a   1.000
_cell.length_b   1.000
_cell.length_c   1.000
_cell.angle_alpha   90.00
_cell.angle_beta   90.00
_cell.angle_gamma   90.00
#
_symmetry.space_group_name_H-M   'P 1'
#
loop_
_entity.id
_entity.type
_entity.pdbx_description
1 polymer ?
#
loop_
_entity_poly.entity_id
_entity_poly.type
_entity_poly.pdbx_seq_one_letter_code
_entity_poly.pdbx_strand_id
1 'polypeptide(L)'
;MLSMVNTERKNTKAYQLFSSWLDKKAFSTHYQPIVSLQKGSIYGYEALTRFPQNQIFSHPGELFSYASDVNHLYQLEKITRELAIQSVHQALKTTETLWINLSPEVVHDEGFSTGYTRSLLDYFGLRADQIVFEITERSAIRDYPAFKNALEHYRKQGFMIAIDDAGAGYSSLEAITELHPDFIKVDRSLIHNIDQSITRQYMLEALLQLTDKIGAEMIAEGVETQKELEWTTKLGVPYAQGYFLARPDYPIPRLNEQCLGLFQSDIDHYRVEFTFHEETTMKDLMNIVAQFEGRFDTSWVRMKISSFHSLVPFTEIVQFICNVENRPAIEWDEPVWEYFMGYRAQVDM
;
A
#
# COMPACT_ATOMS: atom_id res chain seq x y z
N MET A 1 -13.78 36.81 -18.61
CA MET A 1 -14.66 35.66 -18.92
C MET A 1 -14.63 34.64 -17.79
N LEU A 2 -13.47 34.10 -17.39
CA LEU A 2 -13.30 33.25 -16.18
C LEU A 2 -13.85 33.88 -14.87
N SER A 3 -13.62 35.17 -14.64
CA SER A 3 -14.12 35.86 -13.43
C SER A 3 -15.65 35.99 -13.38
N MET A 4 -16.33 36.18 -14.52
CA MET A 4 -17.79 36.23 -14.58
C MET A 4 -18.40 34.83 -14.41
N VAL A 5 -17.79 33.79 -15.01
CA VAL A 5 -18.21 32.39 -14.85
C VAL A 5 -18.07 31.92 -13.40
N ASN A 6 -16.97 32.28 -12.71
CA ASN A 6 -16.83 32.00 -11.29
C ASN A 6 -17.83 32.76 -10.43
N THR A 7 -18.19 33.99 -10.80
CA THR A 7 -19.19 34.78 -10.08
C THR A 7 -20.60 34.19 -10.24
N GLU A 8 -20.96 33.73 -11.45
CA GLU A 8 -22.24 33.02 -11.67
C GLU A 8 -22.30 31.69 -10.92
N ARG A 9 -21.21 30.90 -10.94
CA ARG A 9 -21.13 29.62 -10.20
C ARG A 9 -21.27 29.82 -8.69
N LYS A 10 -20.68 30.87 -8.12
CA LYS A 10 -20.80 31.21 -6.70
C LYS A 10 -22.22 31.64 -6.28
N ASN A 11 -23.07 32.01 -7.22
CA ASN A 11 -24.47 32.37 -6.96
C ASN A 11 -25.45 31.19 -7.11
N THR A 12 -24.95 29.96 -7.27
CA THR A 12 -25.79 28.76 -7.44
C THR A 12 -26.20 28.13 -6.11
N LYS A 13 -27.28 27.34 -6.14
CA LYS A 13 -27.67 26.47 -5.01
C LYS A 13 -26.55 25.50 -4.60
N ALA A 14 -25.76 25.03 -5.57
CA ALA A 14 -24.61 24.17 -5.32
C ALA A 14 -23.57 24.86 -4.45
N TYR A 15 -23.23 26.12 -4.75
CA TYR A 15 -22.26 26.88 -3.97
C TYR A 15 -22.75 27.17 -2.56
N GLN A 16 -24.02 27.55 -2.40
CA GLN A 16 -24.61 27.80 -1.07
C GLN A 16 -24.58 26.55 -0.18
N LEU A 17 -24.94 25.39 -0.75
CA LEU A 17 -24.87 24.11 -0.05
C LEU A 17 -23.43 23.75 0.33
N PHE A 18 -22.52 23.83 -0.63
CA PHE A 18 -21.09 23.54 -0.45
C PHE A 18 -20.44 24.47 0.59
N SER A 19 -20.65 25.79 0.48
CA SER A 19 -20.16 26.78 1.45
C SER A 19 -20.70 26.49 2.85
N SER A 20 -21.99 26.15 2.98
CA SER A 20 -22.52 25.78 4.30
C SER A 20 -21.84 24.55 4.88
N TRP A 21 -21.36 23.61 4.06
CA TRP A 21 -20.62 22.44 4.56
C TRP A 21 -19.19 22.79 4.95
N LEU A 22 -18.51 23.67 4.20
CA LEU A 22 -17.20 24.19 4.58
C LEU A 22 -17.26 24.93 5.92
N ASP A 23 -18.22 25.84 6.09
CA ASP A 23 -18.36 26.66 7.31
C ASP A 23 -18.65 25.81 8.54
N LYS A 24 -19.50 24.79 8.39
CA LYS A 24 -19.89 23.87 9.47
C LYS A 24 -18.95 22.67 9.62
N LYS A 25 -17.94 22.54 8.75
CA LYS A 25 -17.14 21.31 8.58
C LYS A 25 -18.01 20.04 8.52
N ALA A 26 -19.11 20.10 7.76
CA ALA A 26 -20.11 19.03 7.68
C ALA A 26 -19.66 17.90 6.75
N PHE A 27 -18.49 17.33 7.03
CA PHE A 27 -17.93 16.16 6.37
C PHE A 27 -17.64 15.07 7.41
N SER A 28 -17.54 13.84 6.95
CA SER A 28 -17.06 12.73 7.77
C SER A 28 -16.08 11.87 6.98
N THR A 29 -15.41 10.95 7.66
CA THR A 29 -14.42 10.08 7.04
C THR A 29 -14.81 8.63 7.29
N HIS A 30 -14.88 7.84 6.22
CA HIS A 30 -14.90 6.39 6.32
C HIS A 30 -13.48 5.87 6.08
N TYR A 31 -13.15 4.73 6.69
CA TYR A 31 -11.83 4.11 6.56
C TYR A 31 -11.96 2.79 5.84
N GLN A 32 -11.15 2.58 4.82
CA GLN A 32 -11.05 1.28 4.15
C GLN A 32 -9.68 0.64 4.45
N PRO A 33 -9.66 -0.56 5.07
CA PRO A 33 -8.41 -1.26 5.37
C PRO A 33 -7.61 -1.63 4.13
N ILE A 34 -6.31 -1.38 4.17
CA ILE A 34 -5.30 -1.94 3.28
C ILE A 34 -4.60 -3.06 4.06
N VAL A 35 -4.58 -4.26 3.48
CA VAL A 35 -4.15 -5.49 4.18
C VAL A 35 -2.85 -5.99 3.57
N SER A 36 -1.88 -6.33 4.42
CA SER A 36 -0.68 -7.07 4.01
C SER A 36 -1.07 -8.52 3.74
N LEU A 37 -0.90 -8.96 2.49
CA LEU A 37 -1.21 -10.33 2.08
C LEU A 37 -0.21 -11.32 2.69
N GLN A 38 1.04 -10.90 2.87
CA GLN A 38 2.08 -11.72 3.51
C GLN A 38 1.80 -11.94 5.02
N LYS A 39 1.39 -10.89 5.74
CA LYS A 39 1.19 -10.95 7.20
C LYS A 39 -0.24 -11.33 7.60
N GLY A 40 -1.19 -11.23 6.69
CA GLY A 40 -2.62 -11.39 6.98
C GLY A 40 -3.15 -10.35 7.96
N SER A 41 -2.51 -9.19 8.06
CA SER A 41 -2.83 -8.14 9.01
C SER A 41 -3.03 -6.80 8.30
N ILE A 42 -3.78 -5.91 8.93
CA ILE A 42 -3.97 -4.54 8.44
C ILE A 42 -2.62 -3.82 8.40
N TYR A 43 -2.29 -3.25 7.25
CA TYR A 43 -1.14 -2.38 7.04
C TYR A 43 -1.51 -0.91 7.30
N GLY A 44 -2.71 -0.51 6.89
CA GLY A 44 -3.19 0.85 7.09
C GLY A 44 -4.64 1.03 6.66
N TYR A 45 -5.05 2.29 6.58
CA TYR A 45 -6.41 2.66 6.22
C TYR A 45 -6.42 3.83 5.25
N GLU A 46 -7.20 3.72 4.19
CA GLU A 46 -7.52 4.84 3.33
C GLU A 46 -8.66 5.66 3.89
N ALA A 47 -8.44 6.97 4.02
CA ALA A 47 -9.42 7.94 4.50
C ALA A 47 -10.29 8.44 3.35
N LEU A 48 -11.52 7.96 3.29
CA LEU A 48 -12.48 8.27 2.24
C LEU A 48 -13.50 9.30 2.74
N THR A 49 -13.47 10.49 2.15
CA THR A 49 -14.38 11.60 2.50
C THR A 49 -15.84 11.21 2.26
N ARG A 50 -16.71 11.60 3.18
CA ARG A 50 -18.16 11.54 3.09
C ARG A 50 -18.76 12.92 3.37
N PHE A 51 -19.93 13.14 2.81
CA PHE A 51 -20.68 14.39 2.93
C PHE A 51 -22.18 14.07 3.00
N PRO A 52 -23.02 15.00 3.49
CA PRO A 52 -24.46 14.81 3.59
C PRO A 52 -25.07 14.42 2.24
N GLN A 53 -25.93 13.39 2.26
CA GLN A 53 -26.66 12.95 1.08
C GLN A 53 -27.46 14.12 0.50
N ASN A 54 -27.40 14.28 -0.82
CA ASN A 54 -28.01 15.40 -1.53
C ASN A 54 -28.28 15.01 -3.00
N GLN A 55 -28.84 15.94 -3.78
CA GLN A 55 -29.18 15.71 -5.20
C GLN A 55 -28.18 16.32 -6.19
N ILE A 56 -27.13 17.01 -5.71
CA ILE A 56 -26.19 17.79 -6.52
C ILE A 56 -24.89 17.02 -6.75
N PHE A 57 -24.30 16.50 -5.67
CA PHE A 57 -23.06 15.72 -5.70
C PHE A 57 -23.38 14.26 -5.39
N SER A 58 -23.06 13.37 -6.32
CA SER A 58 -23.30 11.94 -6.20
C SER A 58 -22.16 11.20 -5.48
N HIS A 59 -20.91 11.67 -5.65
CA HIS A 59 -19.72 11.07 -5.04
C HIS A 59 -18.64 12.11 -4.72
N PRO A 60 -17.62 11.78 -3.88
CA PRO A 60 -16.57 12.73 -3.49
C PRO A 60 -15.81 13.34 -4.67
N GLY A 61 -15.48 12.56 -5.71
CA GLY A 61 -14.82 13.12 -6.90
C GLY A 61 -15.54 14.30 -7.56
N GLU A 62 -16.88 14.29 -7.64
CA GLU A 62 -17.66 15.44 -8.15
C GLU A 62 -17.55 16.65 -7.22
N LEU A 63 -17.59 16.43 -5.90
CA LEU A 63 -17.46 17.48 -4.91
C LEU A 63 -16.07 18.15 -4.97
N PHE A 64 -14.99 17.37 -5.07
CA PHE A 64 -13.63 17.90 -5.17
C PHE A 64 -13.39 18.62 -6.49
N SER A 65 -13.90 18.07 -7.60
CA SER A 65 -13.88 18.75 -8.90
C SER A 65 -14.61 20.10 -8.84
N TYR A 66 -15.78 20.13 -8.21
CA TYR A 66 -16.52 21.38 -8.00
C TYR A 66 -15.75 22.37 -7.12
N ALA A 67 -15.12 21.91 -6.03
CA ALA A 67 -14.31 22.74 -5.15
C ALA A 67 -13.12 23.37 -5.91
N SER A 68 -12.48 22.62 -6.82
CA SER A 68 -11.46 23.14 -7.73
C SER A 68 -12.03 24.25 -8.63
N ASP A 69 -13.16 23.98 -9.27
CA ASP A 69 -13.86 24.91 -10.15
C ASP A 69 -14.27 26.24 -9.49
N VAL A 70 -14.50 26.26 -8.17
CA VAL A 70 -14.87 27.47 -7.42
C VAL A 70 -13.73 28.05 -6.57
N ASN A 71 -12.49 27.55 -6.72
CA ASN A 71 -11.28 27.94 -5.97
C ASN A 71 -11.40 27.74 -4.45
N HIS A 72 -11.92 26.59 -4.02
CA HIS A 72 -12.03 26.17 -2.62
C HIS A 72 -11.44 24.76 -2.37
N LEU A 73 -10.68 24.21 -3.33
CA LEU A 73 -10.11 22.87 -3.23
C LEU A 73 -9.21 22.71 -2.00
N TYR A 74 -8.24 23.62 -1.80
CA TYR A 74 -7.36 23.56 -0.63
C TYR A 74 -8.14 23.63 0.68
N GLN A 75 -9.17 24.49 0.76
CA GLN A 75 -10.01 24.60 1.94
C GLN A 75 -10.75 23.28 2.24
N LEU A 76 -11.30 22.64 1.22
CA LEU A 76 -11.96 21.33 1.34
C LEU A 76 -10.95 20.27 1.82
N GLU A 77 -9.81 20.12 1.13
CA GLU A 77 -8.78 19.14 1.50
C GLU A 77 -8.24 19.33 2.90
N LYS A 78 -8.04 20.59 3.31
CA LYS A 78 -7.59 20.94 4.65
C LYS A 78 -8.60 20.46 5.69
N ILE A 79 -9.89 20.70 5.49
CA ILE A 79 -10.95 20.26 6.40
C ILE A 79 -11.05 18.73 6.44
N THR A 80 -11.07 18.06 5.29
CA THR A 80 -11.23 16.60 5.24
C THR A 80 -10.01 15.87 5.80
N ARG A 81 -8.79 16.38 5.56
CA ARG A 81 -7.55 15.88 6.18
C ARG A 81 -7.53 16.08 7.69
N GLU A 82 -7.97 17.24 8.19
CA GLU A 82 -8.14 17.49 9.63
C GLU A 82 -9.06 16.44 10.26
N LEU A 83 -10.23 16.22 9.64
CA LEU A 83 -11.21 15.26 10.13
C LEU A 83 -10.67 13.82 10.07
N ALA A 84 -10.03 13.41 8.96
CA ALA A 84 -9.45 12.09 8.80
C ALA A 84 -8.38 11.77 9.87
N ILE A 85 -7.51 12.72 10.21
CA ILE A 85 -6.51 12.54 11.26
C ILE A 85 -7.21 12.52 12.63
N GLN A 86 -8.07 13.49 12.90
CA GLN A 86 -8.75 13.65 14.18
C GLN A 86 -9.65 12.46 14.54
N SER A 87 -10.32 11.81 13.58
CA SER A 87 -11.22 10.69 13.93
C SER A 87 -10.51 9.35 14.10
N VAL A 88 -9.23 9.23 13.73
CA VAL A 88 -8.49 7.95 13.81
C VAL A 88 -7.31 7.96 14.75
N HIS A 89 -6.81 9.11 15.19
CA HIS A 89 -5.52 9.20 15.89
C HIS A 89 -5.40 8.31 17.15
N GLN A 90 -6.50 8.03 17.85
CA GLN A 90 -6.49 7.14 19.03
C GLN A 90 -6.57 5.65 18.67
N ALA A 91 -7.10 5.33 17.49
CA ALA A 91 -7.31 3.95 17.03
C ALA A 91 -6.17 3.45 16.14
N LEU A 92 -5.46 4.35 15.46
CA LEU A 92 -4.37 4.04 14.56
C LEU A 92 -3.14 3.55 15.34
N LYS A 93 -2.70 2.31 15.10
CA LYS A 93 -1.50 1.77 15.76
C LYS A 93 -0.24 2.41 15.19
N THR A 94 0.84 2.40 15.97
CA THR A 94 2.14 2.95 15.56
C THR A 94 2.77 2.28 14.34
N THR A 95 2.33 1.05 14.02
CA THR A 95 2.74 0.26 12.87
C THR A 95 1.80 0.37 11.68
N GLU A 96 0.67 1.09 11.83
CA GLU A 96 -0.34 1.25 10.80
C GLU A 96 -0.21 2.62 10.14
N THR A 97 -0.54 2.66 8.84
CA THR A 97 -0.51 3.88 8.03
C THR A 97 -1.91 4.44 7.77
N LEU A 98 -1.99 5.75 7.54
CA LEU A 98 -3.19 6.47 7.15
C LEU A 98 -2.96 7.09 5.78
N TRP A 99 -3.81 6.74 4.83
CA TRP A 99 -3.70 7.16 3.44
C TRP A 99 -4.70 8.26 3.17
N ILE A 100 -4.23 9.36 2.59
CA ILE A 100 -5.00 10.59 2.39
C ILE A 100 -4.81 11.04 0.96
N ASN A 101 -5.91 11.18 0.24
CA ASN A 101 -5.93 11.78 -1.09
C ASN A 101 -5.36 13.22 -1.05
N LEU A 102 -4.53 13.54 -2.03
CA LEU A 102 -3.87 14.83 -2.18
C LEU A 102 -3.98 15.32 -3.63
N SER A 103 -4.61 16.47 -3.81
CA SER A 103 -4.51 17.26 -5.04
C SER A 103 -3.21 18.07 -5.02
N PRO A 104 -2.25 17.82 -5.92
CA PRO A 104 -0.98 18.53 -5.96
C PRO A 104 -1.15 20.03 -6.21
N GLU A 105 -2.17 20.43 -6.97
CA GLU A 105 -2.45 21.82 -7.31
C GLU A 105 -2.71 22.72 -6.10
N VAL A 106 -3.04 22.14 -4.94
CA VAL A 106 -3.30 22.91 -3.71
C VAL A 106 -2.07 23.63 -3.18
N VAL A 107 -0.86 23.25 -3.60
CA VAL A 107 0.36 23.97 -3.19
C VAL A 107 0.46 25.38 -3.79
N HIS A 108 -0.35 25.67 -4.81
CA HIS A 108 -0.43 27.00 -5.44
C HIS A 108 -1.52 27.88 -4.84
N ASP A 109 -2.32 27.36 -3.90
CA ASP A 109 -3.34 28.15 -3.24
C ASP A 109 -2.70 29.25 -2.37
N GLU A 110 -3.23 30.46 -2.40
CA GLU A 110 -2.71 31.59 -1.60
C GLU A 110 -2.78 31.31 -0.10
N GLY A 111 -3.73 30.47 0.32
CA GLY A 111 -3.88 30.04 1.70
C GLY A 111 -2.99 28.86 2.09
N PHE A 112 -2.23 28.27 1.15
CA PHE A 112 -1.40 27.11 1.41
C PHE A 112 -0.33 27.40 2.46
N SER A 113 -0.35 26.63 3.56
CA SER A 113 0.61 26.75 4.64
C SER A 113 1.55 25.54 4.69
N THR A 114 2.83 25.80 4.45
CA THR A 114 3.91 24.83 4.61
C THR A 114 3.97 24.32 6.05
N GLY A 115 4.07 22.99 6.25
CA GLY A 115 4.20 22.39 7.58
C GLY A 115 2.88 22.25 8.35
N TYR A 116 1.75 22.62 7.75
CA TYR A 116 0.44 22.52 8.41
C TYR A 116 0.11 21.10 8.84
N THR A 117 0.22 20.14 7.91
CA THR A 117 -0.04 18.72 8.22
C THR A 117 0.91 18.20 9.27
N ARG A 118 2.20 18.56 9.21
CA ARG A 118 3.16 18.13 10.22
C ARG A 118 2.78 18.61 11.61
N SER A 119 2.41 19.88 11.74
CA SER A 119 1.96 20.46 13.02
C SER A 119 0.69 19.78 13.55
N LEU A 120 -0.22 19.39 12.65
CA LEU A 120 -1.44 18.66 12.99
C LEU A 120 -1.12 17.27 13.53
N LEU A 121 -0.18 16.54 12.92
CA LEU A 121 0.25 15.23 13.40
C LEU A 121 0.95 15.33 14.75
N ASP A 122 1.84 16.32 14.92
CA ASP A 122 2.51 16.57 16.20
C ASP A 122 1.48 16.84 17.32
N TYR A 123 0.41 17.58 17.03
CA TYR A 123 -0.69 17.84 17.97
C TYR A 123 -1.44 16.55 18.38
N PHE A 124 -1.66 15.63 17.44
CA PHE A 124 -2.37 14.37 17.70
C PHE A 124 -1.45 13.20 18.12
N GLY A 125 -0.14 13.41 18.18
CA GLY A 125 0.84 12.39 18.55
C GLY A 125 1.10 11.34 17.47
N LEU A 126 0.86 11.68 16.20
CA LEU A 126 1.14 10.81 15.06
C LEU A 126 2.48 11.16 14.41
N ARG A 127 3.11 10.17 13.78
CA ARG A 127 4.37 10.38 13.06
C ARG A 127 4.13 10.61 11.57
N ALA A 128 5.05 11.33 10.91
CA ALA A 128 4.93 11.63 9.49
C ALA A 128 5.04 10.36 8.61
N ASP A 129 5.87 9.38 9.01
CA ASP A 129 6.03 8.08 8.35
C ASP A 129 4.78 7.19 8.45
N GLN A 130 3.76 7.60 9.22
CA GLN A 130 2.46 6.94 9.21
C GLN A 130 1.52 7.51 8.14
N ILE A 131 1.83 8.63 7.50
CA ILE A 131 0.95 9.24 6.50
C ILE A 131 1.47 8.95 5.09
N VAL A 132 0.57 8.39 4.28
CA VAL A 132 0.77 8.19 2.85
C VAL A 132 -0.14 9.15 2.09
N PHE A 133 0.42 10.00 1.25
CA PHE A 133 -0.38 10.83 0.35
C PHE A 133 -0.62 10.11 -0.97
N GLU A 134 -1.89 9.98 -1.35
CA GLU A 134 -2.31 9.36 -2.59
C GLU A 134 -2.55 10.43 -3.65
N ILE A 135 -2.01 10.21 -4.85
CA ILE A 135 -2.16 11.13 -5.95
C ILE A 135 -2.53 10.36 -7.20
N THR A 136 -3.57 10.81 -7.89
CA THR A 136 -3.99 10.18 -9.15
C THR A 136 -2.99 10.44 -10.27
N GLU A 137 -2.85 9.47 -11.17
CA GLU A 137 -2.04 9.58 -12.40
C GLU A 137 -2.34 10.85 -13.22
N ARG A 138 -3.62 11.22 -13.37
CA ARG A 138 -4.01 12.39 -14.19
C ARG A 138 -3.50 13.70 -13.60
N SER A 139 -3.47 13.81 -12.28
CA SER A 139 -2.94 14.98 -11.58
C SER A 139 -1.42 15.11 -11.77
N ALA A 140 -0.70 13.99 -11.95
CA ALA A 140 0.75 13.98 -12.14
C ALA A 140 1.25 14.65 -13.43
N ILE A 141 0.42 14.70 -14.47
CA ILE A 141 0.91 14.96 -15.85
C ILE A 141 0.63 16.39 -16.31
N ARG A 142 -0.27 17.12 -15.63
CA ARG A 142 -0.76 18.42 -16.10
C ARG A 142 0.23 19.58 -15.91
N ASP A 143 0.98 19.60 -14.81
CA ASP A 143 2.01 20.60 -14.52
C ASP A 143 3.16 19.96 -13.73
N TYR A 144 4.00 19.25 -14.48
CA TYR A 144 4.98 18.33 -13.93
C TYR A 144 6.05 18.98 -13.02
N PRO A 145 6.68 20.14 -13.35
CA PRO A 145 7.65 20.78 -12.47
C PRO A 145 7.04 21.27 -11.15
N ALA A 146 5.84 21.83 -11.21
CA ALA A 146 5.11 22.27 -10.03
C ALA A 146 4.73 21.08 -9.13
N PHE A 147 4.25 20.00 -9.76
CA PHE A 147 3.93 18.75 -9.10
C PHE A 147 5.14 18.15 -8.37
N LYS A 148 6.30 18.08 -9.02
CA LYS A 148 7.53 17.57 -8.41
C LYS A 148 7.93 18.37 -7.16
N ASN A 149 7.83 19.70 -7.22
CA ASN A 149 8.11 20.56 -6.07
C ASN A 149 7.12 20.33 -4.92
N ALA A 150 5.83 20.13 -5.22
CA ALA A 150 4.81 19.77 -4.23
C ALA A 150 5.14 18.45 -3.53
N LEU A 151 5.55 17.44 -4.29
CA LEU A 151 5.94 16.15 -3.75
C LEU A 151 7.19 16.22 -2.90
N GLU A 152 8.24 16.86 -3.39
CA GLU A 152 9.47 17.05 -2.62
C GLU A 152 9.21 17.78 -1.31
N HIS A 153 8.28 18.74 -1.32
CA HIS A 153 7.85 19.44 -0.12
C HIS A 153 7.26 18.49 0.93
N TYR A 154 6.39 17.56 0.54
CA TYR A 154 5.82 16.58 1.47
C TYR A 154 6.83 15.51 1.89
N ARG A 155 7.67 15.01 0.98
CA ARG A 155 8.74 14.07 1.31
C ARG A 155 9.76 14.62 2.30
N LYS A 156 10.15 15.90 2.15
CA LYS A 156 11.05 16.59 3.10
C LYS A 156 10.47 16.67 4.52
N GLN A 157 9.16 16.50 4.68
CA GLN A 157 8.48 16.43 5.98
C GLN A 157 8.34 15.00 6.53
N GLY A 158 8.79 13.99 5.79
CA GLY A 158 8.77 12.58 6.17
C GLY A 158 7.51 11.81 5.75
N PHE A 159 6.71 12.36 4.84
CA PHE A 159 5.53 11.68 4.29
C PHE A 159 5.90 10.73 3.16
N MET A 160 5.20 9.60 3.09
CA MET A 160 5.27 8.66 1.96
C MET A 160 4.27 9.06 0.87
N ILE A 161 4.54 8.65 -0.36
CA ILE A 161 3.76 9.00 -1.55
C ILE A 161 3.31 7.72 -2.26
N ALA A 162 2.02 7.69 -2.61
CA ALA A 162 1.41 6.67 -3.45
C ALA A 162 0.90 7.26 -4.77
N ILE A 163 1.06 6.52 -5.85
CA ILE A 163 0.32 6.77 -7.10
C ILE A 163 -0.94 5.91 -7.08
N ASP A 164 -2.07 6.55 -7.32
CA ASP A 164 -3.40 5.95 -7.38
C ASP A 164 -3.86 5.72 -8.83
N ASP A 165 -4.75 4.74 -9.02
CA ASP A 165 -5.32 4.30 -10.31
C ASP A 165 -4.29 3.88 -11.39
N ALA A 166 -3.13 3.32 -11.00
CA ALA A 166 -2.12 2.90 -11.97
C ALA A 166 -2.65 1.75 -12.86
N GLY A 167 -2.48 1.89 -14.18
CA GLY A 167 -2.94 0.91 -15.18
C GLY A 167 -4.31 1.20 -15.80
N ALA A 168 -5.05 2.21 -15.31
CA ALA A 168 -6.30 2.66 -15.92
C ALA A 168 -6.08 3.54 -17.19
N GLY A 169 -4.84 3.96 -17.47
CA GLY A 169 -4.47 4.85 -18.57
C GLY A 169 -3.06 4.59 -19.14
N TYR A 170 -2.68 5.37 -20.16
CA TYR A 170 -1.38 5.26 -20.86
C TYR A 170 -0.21 5.92 -20.11
N SER A 171 -0.51 6.58 -19.00
CA SER A 171 0.29 7.66 -18.45
C SER A 171 0.91 7.27 -17.09
N SER A 172 0.62 6.05 -16.59
CA SER A 172 1.08 5.57 -15.29
C SER A 172 2.59 5.38 -15.24
N LEU A 173 3.22 4.89 -16.32
CA LEU A 173 4.66 4.62 -16.34
C LEU A 173 5.49 5.90 -16.30
N GLU A 174 5.02 6.97 -16.96
CA GLU A 174 5.65 8.28 -16.90
C GLU A 174 5.58 8.81 -15.46
N ALA A 175 4.39 8.81 -14.84
CA ALA A 175 4.23 9.21 -13.45
C ALA A 175 5.10 8.37 -12.49
N ILE A 176 5.17 7.04 -12.66
CA ILE A 176 6.02 6.19 -11.81
C ILE A 176 7.50 6.57 -11.94
N THR A 177 7.98 6.73 -13.17
CA THR A 177 9.40 7.03 -13.46
C THR A 177 9.82 8.37 -12.86
N GLU A 178 8.93 9.34 -12.97
CA GLU A 178 9.21 10.72 -12.64
C GLU A 178 9.01 11.03 -11.15
N LEU A 179 8.05 10.36 -10.51
CA LEU A 179 7.67 10.64 -9.13
C LEU A 179 8.40 9.75 -8.13
N HIS A 180 8.96 8.61 -8.52
CA HIS A 180 9.60 7.65 -7.62
C HIS A 180 8.75 7.34 -6.38
N PRO A 181 7.50 6.88 -6.53
CA PRO A 181 6.60 6.70 -5.40
C PRO A 181 7.06 5.58 -4.46
N ASP A 182 6.65 5.67 -3.20
CA ASP A 182 6.83 4.59 -2.22
C ASP A 182 5.83 3.45 -2.50
N PHE A 183 4.64 3.80 -3.02
CA PHE A 183 3.56 2.87 -3.29
C PHE A 183 2.91 3.08 -4.66
N ILE A 184 2.45 1.99 -5.27
CA ILE A 184 1.66 2.01 -6.50
C ILE A 184 0.38 1.21 -6.28
N LYS A 185 -0.76 1.89 -6.33
CA LYS A 185 -2.08 1.26 -6.27
C LYS A 185 -2.52 0.91 -7.70
N VAL A 186 -2.71 -0.38 -7.96
CA VAL A 186 -3.11 -0.93 -9.25
C VAL A 186 -4.62 -0.96 -9.33
N ASP A 187 -5.17 -0.27 -10.33
CA ASP A 187 -6.61 -0.10 -10.50
C ASP A 187 -7.34 -1.44 -10.64
N ARG A 188 -8.59 -1.46 -10.16
CA ARG A 188 -9.49 -2.62 -10.20
C ARG A 188 -9.66 -3.21 -11.61
N SER A 189 -9.46 -2.45 -12.69
CA SER A 189 -9.58 -2.97 -14.06
C SER A 189 -8.55 -4.06 -14.39
N LEU A 190 -7.42 -4.09 -13.67
CA LEU A 190 -6.41 -5.15 -13.76
C LEU A 190 -6.67 -6.29 -12.77
N ILE A 191 -7.38 -6.04 -11.67
CA ILE A 191 -7.68 -7.04 -10.63
C ILE A 191 -8.97 -7.82 -10.90
N HIS A 192 -9.99 -7.15 -11.43
CA HIS A 192 -11.30 -7.73 -11.65
C HIS A 192 -11.23 -8.99 -12.53
N ASN A 193 -11.82 -10.11 -12.11
CA ASN A 193 -11.76 -11.41 -12.79
C ASN A 193 -10.33 -11.83 -13.22
N ILE A 194 -9.30 -11.47 -12.45
CA ILE A 194 -7.91 -11.87 -12.74
C ILE A 194 -7.74 -13.39 -12.76
N ASP A 195 -8.59 -14.13 -12.02
CA ASP A 195 -8.62 -15.59 -12.01
C ASP A 195 -8.95 -16.21 -13.38
N GLN A 196 -9.61 -15.44 -14.25
CA GLN A 196 -10.08 -15.88 -15.56
C GLN A 196 -9.31 -15.25 -16.72
N SER A 197 -8.35 -14.36 -16.44
CA SER A 197 -7.65 -13.59 -17.47
C SER A 197 -6.14 -13.76 -17.35
N ILE A 198 -5.59 -14.65 -18.18
CA ILE A 198 -4.14 -14.86 -18.26
C ILE A 198 -3.38 -13.58 -18.65
N THR A 199 -4.00 -12.72 -19.45
CA THR A 199 -3.44 -11.42 -19.82
C THR A 199 -3.30 -10.50 -18.60
N ARG A 200 -4.32 -10.43 -17.74
CA ARG A 200 -4.26 -9.63 -16.50
C ARG A 200 -3.23 -10.19 -15.52
N GLN A 201 -3.13 -11.51 -15.41
CA GLN A 201 -2.12 -12.18 -14.58
C GLN A 201 -0.70 -11.76 -15.00
N TYR A 202 -0.37 -11.86 -16.29
CA TYR A 202 0.95 -11.46 -16.80
C TYR A 202 1.19 -9.94 -16.70
N MET A 203 0.16 -9.11 -16.89
CA MET A 203 0.28 -7.66 -16.70
C MET A 203 0.61 -7.31 -15.25
N LEU A 204 -0.09 -7.93 -14.29
CA LEU A 204 0.15 -7.70 -12.87
C LEU A 204 1.54 -8.19 -12.46
N GLU A 205 1.98 -9.37 -12.94
CA GLU A 205 3.32 -9.89 -12.72
C GLU A 205 4.42 -8.96 -13.26
N ALA A 206 4.24 -8.42 -14.48
CA ALA A 206 5.18 -7.46 -15.05
C ALA A 206 5.25 -6.16 -14.23
N LEU A 207 4.11 -5.67 -13.75
CA LEU A 207 4.07 -4.51 -12.86
C LEU A 207 4.75 -4.80 -11.51
N LEU A 208 4.56 -6.00 -10.93
CA LEU A 208 5.21 -6.39 -9.68
C LEU A 208 6.74 -6.41 -9.82
N GLN A 209 7.24 -6.96 -10.92
CA GLN A 209 8.67 -6.93 -11.22
C GLN A 209 9.19 -5.50 -11.37
N LEU A 210 8.41 -4.62 -12.01
CA LEU A 210 8.78 -3.20 -12.11
C LEU A 210 8.83 -2.54 -10.73
N THR A 211 7.79 -2.71 -9.91
CA THR A 211 7.72 -2.08 -8.57
C THR A 211 8.87 -2.53 -7.68
N ASP A 212 9.19 -3.83 -7.68
CA ASP A 212 10.35 -4.39 -6.98
C ASP A 212 11.67 -3.71 -7.42
N LYS A 213 11.88 -3.55 -8.73
CA LYS A 213 13.12 -3.00 -9.28
C LYS A 213 13.31 -1.52 -8.98
N ILE A 214 12.22 -0.76 -8.81
CA ILE A 214 12.27 0.66 -8.48
C ILE A 214 12.18 0.94 -6.98
N GLY A 215 12.01 -0.10 -6.15
CA GLY A 215 11.88 0.04 -4.70
C GLY A 215 10.53 0.58 -4.23
N ALA A 216 9.47 0.39 -5.03
CA ALA A 216 8.09 0.72 -4.66
C ALA A 216 7.31 -0.53 -4.27
N GLU A 217 6.31 -0.41 -3.40
CA GLU A 217 5.44 -1.52 -3.03
C GLU A 217 4.08 -1.41 -3.73
N MET A 218 3.53 -2.56 -4.16
CA MET A 218 2.27 -2.61 -4.90
C MET A 218 1.06 -2.87 -3.99
N ILE A 219 -0.07 -2.23 -4.32
CA ILE A 219 -1.39 -2.49 -3.74
C ILE A 219 -2.34 -2.91 -4.86
N ALA A 220 -2.97 -4.08 -4.73
CA ALA A 220 -4.07 -4.48 -5.61
C ALA A 220 -5.39 -3.89 -5.11
N GLU A 221 -6.04 -3.04 -5.92
CA GLU A 221 -7.32 -2.44 -5.56
C GLU A 221 -8.52 -3.19 -6.13
N GLY A 222 -9.67 -3.00 -5.49
CA GLY A 222 -10.94 -3.53 -5.98
C GLY A 222 -11.01 -5.06 -5.92
N VAL A 223 -10.37 -5.69 -4.94
CA VAL A 223 -10.55 -7.12 -4.67
C VAL A 223 -11.98 -7.36 -4.16
N GLU A 224 -12.82 -7.98 -4.98
CA GLU A 224 -14.26 -8.17 -4.73
C GLU A 224 -14.64 -9.64 -4.49
N THR A 225 -13.76 -10.58 -4.85
CA THR A 225 -14.00 -12.01 -4.67
C THR A 225 -12.84 -12.74 -3.99
N GLN A 226 -13.14 -13.89 -3.38
CA GLN A 226 -12.13 -14.80 -2.84
C GLN A 226 -11.07 -15.20 -3.89
N LYS A 227 -11.49 -15.49 -5.12
CA LYS A 227 -10.57 -15.94 -6.18
C LYS A 227 -9.60 -14.84 -6.61
N GLU A 228 -10.06 -13.59 -6.65
CA GLU A 228 -9.18 -12.44 -6.92
C GLU A 228 -8.15 -12.27 -5.80
N LEU A 229 -8.55 -12.46 -4.53
CA LEU A 229 -7.63 -12.45 -3.40
C LEU A 229 -6.60 -13.60 -3.50
N GLU A 230 -7.05 -14.83 -3.74
CA GLU A 230 -6.15 -15.99 -3.89
C GLU A 230 -5.14 -15.79 -5.02
N TRP A 231 -5.56 -15.24 -6.17
CA TRP A 231 -4.65 -14.98 -7.29
C TRP A 231 -3.68 -13.84 -7.02
N THR A 232 -4.12 -12.74 -6.40
CA THR A 232 -3.23 -11.63 -6.03
C THR A 232 -2.21 -12.06 -4.98
N THR A 233 -2.62 -12.84 -3.96
CA THR A 233 -1.70 -13.46 -3.00
C THR A 233 -0.70 -14.39 -3.70
N LYS A 234 -1.18 -15.29 -4.56
CA LYS A 234 -0.35 -16.25 -5.29
C LYS A 234 0.69 -15.60 -6.20
N LEU A 235 0.37 -14.45 -6.79
CA LEU A 235 1.30 -13.69 -7.63
C LEU A 235 2.33 -12.90 -6.80
N GLY A 236 2.22 -12.89 -5.47
CA GLY A 236 3.15 -12.20 -4.58
C GLY A 236 2.86 -10.70 -4.43
N VAL A 237 1.61 -10.26 -4.63
CA VAL A 237 1.25 -8.86 -4.37
C VAL A 237 1.43 -8.56 -2.87
N PRO A 238 2.13 -7.49 -2.47
CA PRO A 238 2.36 -7.20 -1.05
C PRO A 238 1.09 -6.83 -0.27
N TYR A 239 0.22 -6.01 -0.86
CA TYR A 239 -0.99 -5.52 -0.22
C TYR A 239 -2.22 -5.59 -1.12
N ALA A 240 -3.39 -5.67 -0.50
CA ALA A 240 -4.65 -5.54 -1.20
C ALA A 240 -5.67 -4.68 -0.44
N GLN A 241 -6.57 -4.11 -1.21
CA GLN A 241 -7.73 -3.37 -0.74
C GLN A 241 -8.94 -3.73 -1.59
N GLY A 242 -10.12 -3.84 -0.98
CA GLY A 242 -11.33 -4.16 -1.72
C GLY A 242 -12.48 -4.60 -0.84
N TYR A 243 -13.68 -4.69 -1.42
CA TYR A 243 -14.91 -4.98 -0.68
C TYR A 243 -14.96 -6.42 -0.15
N PHE A 244 -14.22 -7.35 -0.73
CA PHE A 244 -14.10 -8.70 -0.18
C PHE A 244 -13.38 -8.68 1.18
N LEU A 245 -12.39 -7.80 1.34
CA LEU A 245 -11.62 -7.63 2.58
C LEU A 245 -12.44 -6.85 3.62
N ALA A 246 -12.87 -5.63 3.25
CA ALA A 246 -13.76 -4.79 4.04
C ALA A 246 -14.26 -3.61 3.19
N ARG A 247 -15.52 -3.22 3.41
CA ARG A 247 -16.08 -1.98 2.84
C ARG A 247 -15.66 -0.77 3.67
N PRO A 248 -15.54 0.43 3.08
CA PRO A 248 -15.29 1.65 3.83
C PRO A 248 -16.37 1.93 4.88
N ASP A 249 -15.98 2.09 6.14
CA ASP A 249 -16.93 2.37 7.23
C ASP A 249 -16.35 3.27 8.33
N TYR A 250 -17.22 3.76 9.20
CA TYR A 250 -16.86 4.44 10.45
C TYR A 250 -17.77 4.01 11.61
N PRO A 251 -17.23 3.56 12.76
CA PRO A 251 -15.81 3.34 13.08
C PRO A 251 -15.10 2.37 12.12
N ILE A 252 -13.76 2.30 12.19
CA ILE A 252 -12.95 1.41 11.34
C ILE A 252 -13.59 0.02 11.26
N PRO A 253 -13.83 -0.52 10.04
CA PRO A 253 -14.48 -1.81 9.86
C PRO A 253 -13.54 -2.95 10.26
N ARG A 254 -14.14 -4.09 10.64
CA ARG A 254 -13.41 -5.36 10.78
C ARG A 254 -13.21 -6.00 9.41
N LEU A 255 -12.13 -6.77 9.27
CA LEU A 255 -11.92 -7.61 8.10
C LEU A 255 -12.96 -8.73 8.02
N ASN A 256 -13.27 -9.14 6.80
CA ASN A 256 -14.11 -10.30 6.51
C ASN A 256 -13.47 -11.58 7.07
N GLU A 257 -14.21 -12.34 7.87
CA GLU A 257 -13.74 -13.62 8.46
C GLU A 257 -13.24 -14.61 7.39
N GLN A 258 -13.83 -14.59 6.19
CA GLN A 258 -13.41 -15.46 5.09
C GLN A 258 -11.99 -15.15 4.61
N CYS A 259 -11.57 -13.87 4.56
CA CYS A 259 -10.22 -13.53 4.14
C CYS A 259 -9.19 -13.88 5.22
N LEU A 260 -9.54 -13.74 6.51
CA LEU A 260 -8.68 -14.14 7.62
C LEU A 260 -8.34 -15.63 7.60
N GLY A 261 -9.33 -16.48 7.26
CA GLY A 261 -9.13 -17.91 7.09
C GLY A 261 -8.14 -18.26 5.96
N LEU A 262 -8.12 -17.47 4.88
CA LEU A 262 -7.22 -17.68 3.74
C LEU A 262 -5.77 -17.35 4.09
N PHE A 263 -5.53 -16.25 4.81
CA PHE A 263 -4.18 -15.90 5.27
C PHE A 263 -3.62 -16.94 6.26
N GLN A 264 -4.48 -17.52 7.10
CA GLN A 264 -4.07 -18.59 8.02
C GLN A 264 -3.83 -19.91 7.28
N SER A 265 -4.64 -20.24 6.28
CA SER A 265 -4.47 -21.48 5.50
C SER A 265 -3.25 -21.42 4.58
N ASP A 266 -2.92 -20.26 4.01
CA ASP A 266 -1.76 -20.12 3.13
C ASP A 266 -0.43 -20.19 3.90
N ILE A 267 -0.36 -19.65 5.13
CA ILE A 267 0.82 -19.82 6.00
C ILE A 267 1.10 -21.30 6.28
N ASP A 268 0.07 -22.14 6.40
CA ASP A 268 0.23 -23.58 6.59
C ASP A 268 0.41 -24.35 5.25
N HIS A 269 -0.08 -23.84 4.12
CA HIS A 269 0.08 -24.47 2.79
C HIS A 269 1.48 -24.31 2.21
N TYR A 270 2.15 -23.19 2.49
CA TYR A 270 3.55 -22.96 2.09
C TYR A 270 4.55 -23.45 3.16
N ARG A 271 4.05 -24.08 4.23
CA ARG A 271 4.88 -24.62 5.31
C ARG A 271 5.44 -25.97 4.90
N VAL A 272 6.68 -25.95 4.41
CA VAL A 272 7.45 -27.19 4.28
C VAL A 272 8.08 -27.48 5.63
N GLU A 273 7.63 -28.54 6.30
CA GLU A 273 8.33 -29.05 7.48
C GLU A 273 9.57 -29.78 7.03
N PHE A 274 10.73 -29.32 7.51
CA PHE A 274 11.98 -29.98 7.27
C PHE A 274 12.71 -30.24 8.60
N THR A 275 13.16 -31.48 8.77
CA THR A 275 13.93 -31.88 9.95
C THR A 275 15.39 -31.97 9.55
N PHE A 276 16.21 -31.08 10.11
CA PHE A 276 17.65 -31.20 10.05
C PHE A 276 18.11 -32.08 11.20
N HIS A 277 18.96 -33.04 10.88
CA HIS A 277 19.72 -33.78 11.88
C HIS A 277 21.12 -33.17 11.97
N GLU A 278 21.83 -33.44 13.07
CA GLU A 278 23.21 -32.98 13.24
C GLU A 278 24.13 -33.46 12.10
N GLU A 279 23.72 -34.47 11.33
CA GLU A 279 24.47 -35.06 10.21
C GLU A 279 23.95 -34.63 8.83
N THR A 280 23.03 -33.67 8.74
CA THR A 280 22.56 -33.17 7.44
C THR A 280 23.67 -32.45 6.70
N THR A 281 23.92 -32.82 5.44
CA THR A 281 25.00 -32.30 4.59
C THR A 281 24.55 -31.16 3.67
N MET A 282 25.49 -30.44 3.05
CA MET A 282 25.18 -29.41 2.04
C MET A 282 24.47 -30.00 0.81
N LYS A 283 24.81 -31.24 0.46
CA LYS A 283 24.19 -31.95 -0.65
C LYS A 283 22.70 -32.25 -0.39
N ASP A 284 22.36 -32.61 0.84
CA ASP A 284 20.96 -32.82 1.25
C ASP A 284 20.17 -31.51 1.11
N LEU A 285 20.73 -30.39 1.60
CA LEU A 285 20.19 -29.04 1.42
C LEU A 285 19.95 -28.68 -0.04
N MET A 286 20.92 -28.92 -0.93
CA MET A 286 20.78 -28.63 -2.34
C MET A 286 19.73 -29.47 -3.04
N ASN A 287 19.63 -30.76 -2.70
CA ASN A 287 18.59 -31.62 -3.24
C ASN A 287 17.20 -31.13 -2.87
N ILE A 288 17.04 -30.53 -1.68
CA ILE A 288 15.78 -29.93 -1.24
C ILE A 288 15.51 -28.65 -2.01
N VAL A 289 16.48 -27.74 -2.09
CA VAL A 289 16.33 -26.49 -2.85
C VAL A 289 16.05 -26.78 -4.33
N ALA A 290 16.66 -27.80 -4.91
CA ALA A 290 16.43 -28.23 -6.29
C ALA A 290 15.02 -28.78 -6.54
N GLN A 291 14.28 -29.20 -5.51
CA GLN A 291 12.86 -29.56 -5.65
C GLN A 291 11.96 -28.34 -5.86
N PHE A 292 12.46 -27.14 -5.58
CA PHE A 292 11.76 -25.90 -5.87
C PHE A 292 12.24 -25.38 -7.23
N GLU A 293 11.37 -25.41 -8.25
CA GLU A 293 11.65 -25.00 -9.64
C GLU A 293 11.85 -23.47 -9.78
N GLY A 294 12.81 -22.89 -9.05
CA GLY A 294 13.12 -21.45 -9.09
C GLY A 294 12.10 -20.54 -8.39
N ARG A 295 11.09 -21.12 -7.73
CA ARG A 295 10.13 -20.40 -6.89
C ARG A 295 10.63 -20.38 -5.44
N PHE A 296 11.46 -19.39 -5.14
CA PHE A 296 12.06 -19.23 -3.79
C PHE A 296 11.16 -18.46 -2.81
N ASP A 297 9.95 -18.08 -3.24
CA ASP A 297 8.93 -17.50 -2.37
C ASP A 297 7.90 -18.57 -1.99
N THR A 298 8.25 -19.40 -1.02
CA THR A 298 7.33 -20.29 -0.28
C THR A 298 7.36 -19.97 1.21
N SER A 299 7.39 -18.66 1.49
CA SER A 299 7.16 -18.00 2.77
C SER A 299 8.07 -18.42 3.95
N TRP A 300 7.97 -19.61 4.52
CA TRP A 300 8.74 -20.00 5.73
C TRP A 300 8.96 -21.51 5.82
N VAL A 301 10.20 -21.93 6.11
CA VAL A 301 10.55 -23.30 6.45
C VAL A 301 10.51 -23.46 7.97
N ARG A 302 9.77 -24.46 8.47
CA ARG A 302 9.87 -24.87 9.87
C ARG A 302 11.10 -25.76 10.00
N MET A 303 12.14 -25.23 10.62
CA MET A 303 13.37 -25.96 10.92
C MET A 303 13.24 -26.59 12.31
N LYS A 304 13.38 -27.91 12.34
CA LYS A 304 13.57 -28.67 13.57
C LYS A 304 15.00 -29.17 13.62
N ILE A 305 15.77 -28.71 14.60
CA ILE A 305 17.11 -29.24 14.88
C ILE A 305 17.18 -29.71 16.31
N SER A 306 17.32 -31.01 16.52
CA SER A 306 17.30 -31.61 17.86
C SER A 306 16.08 -31.12 18.67
N SER A 307 16.29 -30.36 19.76
CA SER A 307 15.23 -29.75 20.59
C SER A 307 14.82 -28.33 20.19
N PHE A 308 15.50 -27.71 19.22
CA PHE A 308 15.24 -26.36 18.73
C PHE A 308 14.24 -26.39 17.57
N HIS A 309 13.23 -25.52 17.65
CA HIS A 309 12.21 -25.35 16.61
C HIS A 309 12.16 -23.86 16.24
N SER A 310 12.40 -23.52 14.98
CA SER A 310 12.32 -22.14 14.48
C SER A 310 11.65 -22.10 13.11
N LEU A 311 10.95 -21.01 12.84
CA LEU A 311 10.55 -20.65 11.48
C LEU A 311 11.66 -19.78 10.88
N VAL A 312 12.06 -20.07 9.65
CA VAL A 312 13.11 -19.35 8.92
C VAL A 312 12.62 -19.07 7.50
N PRO A 313 12.82 -17.85 6.93
CA PRO A 313 12.47 -17.56 5.55
C PRO A 313 13.25 -18.47 4.59
N PHE A 314 12.59 -19.02 3.56
CA PHE A 314 13.27 -19.86 2.58
C PHE A 314 14.38 -19.11 1.83
N THR A 315 14.20 -17.81 1.62
CA THR A 315 15.20 -16.91 1.03
C THR A 315 16.49 -16.83 1.84
N GLU A 316 16.42 -16.90 3.17
CA GLU A 316 17.59 -16.89 4.05
C GLU A 316 18.41 -18.19 3.91
N ILE A 317 17.74 -19.33 3.71
CA ILE A 317 18.39 -20.62 3.45
C ILE A 317 19.13 -20.59 2.11
N VAL A 318 18.52 -20.01 1.07
CA VAL A 318 19.16 -19.85 -0.25
C VAL A 318 20.39 -18.93 -0.15
N GLN A 319 20.28 -17.80 0.56
CA GLN A 319 21.40 -16.89 0.78
C GLN A 319 22.56 -17.55 1.54
N PHE A 320 22.27 -18.34 2.57
CA PHE A 320 23.28 -19.14 3.27
C PHE A 320 24.00 -20.08 2.30
N ILE A 321 23.27 -20.83 1.47
CA ILE A 321 23.87 -21.76 0.49
C ILE A 321 24.78 -21.03 -0.49
N CYS A 322 24.31 -19.92 -1.09
CA CYS A 322 25.12 -19.12 -2.00
C CYS A 322 26.38 -18.53 -1.33
N ASN A 323 26.28 -18.16 -0.05
CA ASN A 323 27.43 -17.67 0.71
C ASN A 323 28.44 -18.78 1.04
N VAL A 324 27.96 -20.00 1.31
CA VAL A 324 28.80 -21.18 1.55
C VAL A 324 29.49 -21.67 0.28
N GLU A 325 28.81 -21.70 -0.87
CA GLU A 325 29.45 -22.06 -2.15
C GLU A 325 30.63 -21.15 -2.49
N ASN A 326 30.55 -19.88 -2.10
CA ASN A 326 31.65 -18.92 -2.25
C ASN A 326 32.77 -19.08 -1.20
N ARG A 327 32.62 -19.98 -0.22
CA ARG A 327 33.64 -20.34 0.77
C ARG A 327 34.25 -21.70 0.41
N PRO A 328 35.43 -21.74 -0.22
CA PRO A 328 36.02 -22.99 -0.76
C PRO A 328 36.50 -24.00 0.29
N ALA A 329 36.29 -23.74 1.59
CA ALA A 329 36.78 -24.57 2.70
C ALA A 329 35.74 -25.58 3.23
N ILE A 330 34.48 -25.49 2.80
CA ILE A 330 33.44 -26.43 3.22
C ILE A 330 33.43 -27.57 2.20
N GLU A 331 33.93 -28.74 2.60
CA GLU A 331 33.74 -29.96 1.82
C GLU A 331 32.25 -30.32 1.81
N TRP A 332 31.75 -30.75 0.66
CA TRP A 332 30.31 -30.90 0.39
C TRP A 332 29.60 -31.97 1.25
N ASP A 333 30.37 -32.85 1.88
CA ASP A 333 29.88 -33.94 2.73
C ASP A 333 29.96 -33.60 4.23
N GLU A 334 30.38 -32.40 4.62
CA GLU A 334 30.44 -31.97 6.02
C GLU A 334 29.06 -31.59 6.58
N PRO A 335 28.80 -31.86 7.87
CA PRO A 335 27.60 -31.38 8.54
C PRO A 335 27.51 -29.86 8.61
N VAL A 336 26.34 -29.32 8.23
CA VAL A 336 26.16 -27.87 8.00
C VAL A 336 25.66 -27.10 9.22
N TRP A 337 25.37 -27.82 10.30
CA TRP A 337 24.69 -27.34 11.49
C TRP A 337 25.36 -26.12 12.14
N GLU A 338 26.66 -26.22 12.46
CA GLU A 338 27.38 -25.16 13.17
C GLU A 338 27.53 -23.89 12.33
N TYR A 339 27.69 -24.05 11.01
CA TYR A 339 27.83 -22.95 10.07
C TYR A 339 26.54 -22.13 9.95
N PHE A 340 25.40 -22.80 9.89
CA PHE A 340 24.10 -22.13 9.77
C PHE A 340 23.77 -21.32 11.02
N MET A 341 23.97 -21.89 12.22
CA MET A 341 23.72 -21.17 13.48
C MET A 341 24.63 -19.95 13.64
N GLY A 342 25.90 -20.05 13.22
CA GLY A 342 26.82 -18.92 13.21
C GLY A 342 26.44 -17.83 12.20
N TYR A 343 25.97 -18.20 11.00
CA TYR A 343 25.49 -17.26 9.99
C TYR A 343 24.27 -16.47 10.49
N ARG A 344 23.27 -17.17 11.06
CA ARG A 344 22.07 -16.52 11.58
C ARG A 344 22.37 -15.51 12.69
N ALA A 345 23.26 -15.86 13.61
CA ALA A 345 23.69 -14.93 14.66
C ALA A 345 24.35 -13.65 14.11
N GLN A 346 24.90 -13.68 12.89
CA GLN A 346 25.45 -12.51 12.20
C GLN A 346 24.40 -11.70 11.43
N VAL A 347 23.34 -12.35 10.95
CA VAL A 347 22.22 -11.71 10.22
C VAL A 347 21.24 -11.04 11.20
N ASP A 348 21.08 -11.58 12.40
CA ASP A 348 20.22 -11.05 13.47
C ASP A 348 20.86 -9.88 14.27
N MET A 349 22.09 -9.45 13.95
CA MET A 349 22.80 -8.28 14.52
C MET A 349 22.82 -7.11 13.54
#